data_AF-A0A8H2JK73-F1
#
_entry.id   AF-A0A8H2JK73-F1
#
_cell.length_a   1.000
_cell.length_b   1.000
_cell.length_c   1.000
_cell.angle_alpha   90.00
_cell.angle_beta   90.00
_cell.angle_gamma   90.00
#
_symmetry.space_group_name_H-M   'P 1'
#
loop_
_entity.id
_entity.type
_entity.pdbx_description
1 polymer ?
#
loop_
_entity_poly.entity_id
_entity_poly.type
_entity_poly.pdbx_seq_one_letter_code
_entity_poly.pdbx_strand_id
1 'polypeptide(L)'
;MNKVIQVLETMATDAYLVNKENMTTFLTTAEITTEQQQAITEKNADKLAETIADLPKIISYSQVLPTEDDQQEDDNQESDNESINKLLASSF
;
A
#
# COMPACT_ATOMS: atom_id res chain seq x y z
N MET A 1 -10.47 -18.51 4.48
CA MET A 1 -10.69 -18.21 3.06
C MET A 1 -11.97 -17.39 2.97
N ASN A 2 -11.97 -16.27 2.24
CA ASN A 2 -13.12 -15.37 2.18
C ASN A 2 -14.29 -16.05 1.42
N LYS A 3 -15.50 -16.01 1.98
CA LYS A 3 -16.70 -16.64 1.42
C LYS A 3 -17.08 -16.07 0.05
N VAL A 4 -16.93 -14.76 -0.15
CA VAL A 4 -17.17 -14.09 -1.44
C VAL A 4 -16.21 -14.64 -2.50
N ILE A 5 -14.93 -14.83 -2.15
CA ILE A 5 -13.94 -15.38 -3.09
C ILE A 5 -14.32 -16.81 -3.50
N GLN A 6 -14.74 -17.66 -2.56
CA GLN A 6 -15.17 -19.03 -2.86
C GLN A 6 -16.40 -19.08 -3.78
N VAL A 7 -17.36 -18.19 -3.55
CA VAL A 7 -18.54 -18.03 -4.41
C VAL A 7 -18.13 -17.65 -5.83
N LEU A 8 -17.26 -16.64 -5.98
CA LEU A 8 -16.78 -16.18 -7.28
C LEU A 8 -15.95 -17.25 -8.01
N GLU A 9 -15.12 -17.99 -7.29
CA GLU A 9 -14.33 -19.10 -7.83
C GLU A 9 -15.24 -20.23 -8.33
N THR A 10 -16.27 -20.59 -7.56
CA THR A 10 -17.26 -21.61 -7.97
C THR A 10 -18.00 -21.15 -9.22
N MET A 11 -18.42 -19.88 -9.28
CA MET A 11 -19.08 -19.30 -10.45
C MET A 11 -18.19 -19.26 -11.70
N ALA A 12 -16.88 -19.10 -11.53
CA ALA A 12 -15.94 -19.09 -12.64
C ALA A 12 -15.61 -20.50 -13.15
N THR A 13 -15.72 -21.52 -12.29
CA THR A 13 -15.33 -22.91 -12.60
C THR A 13 -16.52 -23.78 -13.00
N ASP A 14 -17.74 -23.47 -12.55
CA ASP A 14 -18.95 -24.22 -12.86
C ASP A 14 -19.73 -23.61 -14.03
N ALA A 15 -19.70 -24.29 -15.18
CA ALA A 15 -20.43 -23.90 -16.38
C ALA A 15 -21.96 -23.87 -16.19
N TYR A 16 -22.50 -24.59 -15.20
CA TYR A 16 -23.94 -24.58 -14.88
C TYR A 16 -24.39 -23.21 -14.33
N LEU A 17 -23.48 -22.48 -13.68
CA LEU A 17 -23.73 -21.17 -13.07
C LEU A 17 -23.62 -20.00 -14.07
N VAL A 18 -23.35 -20.26 -15.34
CA VAL A 18 -23.35 -19.24 -16.40
C VAL A 18 -24.77 -18.71 -16.67
N ASN A 19 -25.80 -19.54 -16.46
CA ASN A 19 -27.19 -19.11 -16.55
C ASN A 19 -27.57 -18.25 -15.34
N LYS A 20 -28.21 -17.11 -15.60
CA LYS A 20 -28.73 -16.17 -14.59
C LYS A 20 -29.66 -16.84 -13.56
N GLU A 21 -30.50 -17.78 -13.95
CA GLU A 21 -31.44 -18.44 -13.03
C GLU A 21 -30.71 -19.35 -12.03
N ASN A 22 -29.77 -20.16 -12.53
CA ASN A 22 -28.93 -21.04 -11.72
C ASN A 22 -28.01 -20.21 -10.81
N MET A 23 -27.41 -19.15 -11.35
CA MET A 23 -26.61 -18.20 -10.58
C MET A 23 -27.41 -17.57 -9.44
N THR A 24 -28.63 -17.10 -9.71
CA THR A 24 -29.47 -16.45 -8.70
C THR A 24 -29.83 -17.43 -7.59
N THR A 25 -30.19 -18.67 -7.94
CA THR A 25 -30.49 -19.74 -6.98
C THR A 25 -29.26 -20.12 -6.16
N PHE A 26 -28.09 -20.17 -6.79
CA PHE A 26 -26.84 -20.42 -6.09
C PHE A 26 -26.53 -19.32 -5.07
N LEU A 27 -26.65 -18.05 -5.47
CA LEU A 27 -26.37 -16.90 -4.62
C LEU A 27 -27.30 -16.79 -3.41
N THR A 28 -28.56 -17.20 -3.52
CA THR A 28 -29.49 -17.20 -2.36
C THR A 28 -29.14 -18.23 -1.30
N THR A 29 -28.46 -19.32 -1.70
CA THR A 29 -27.96 -20.36 -0.77
C THR A 29 -26.55 -20.10 -0.27
N ALA A 30 -25.85 -19.13 -0.84
CA ALA A 30 -24.49 -18.80 -0.47
C ALA A 30 -24.45 -18.01 0.86
N GLU A 31 -23.49 -18.35 1.72
CA GLU A 31 -23.24 -17.69 3.01
C GLU A 31 -22.55 -16.32 2.83
N ILE A 32 -23.17 -15.43 2.06
CA ILE A 32 -22.73 -14.05 1.81
C ILE A 32 -23.90 -13.08 2.07
N THR A 33 -23.59 -11.80 2.27
CA THR A 33 -24.62 -10.80 2.60
C THR A 33 -25.51 -10.48 1.40
N THR A 34 -26.71 -9.96 1.65
CA THR A 34 -27.62 -9.50 0.58
C THR A 34 -26.98 -8.44 -0.31
N GLU A 35 -26.20 -7.52 0.27
CA GLU A 35 -25.46 -6.51 -0.51
C GLU A 35 -24.41 -7.15 -1.43
N GLN A 36 -23.69 -8.17 -0.95
CA GLN A 36 -22.74 -8.93 -1.76
C GLN A 36 -23.45 -9.70 -2.89
N GLN A 37 -24.57 -10.37 -2.58
CA GLN A 37 -25.39 -11.06 -3.59
C GLN A 37 -25.86 -10.10 -4.69
N GLN A 38 -26.33 -8.92 -4.30
CA GLN A 38 -26.78 -7.89 -5.24
C GLN A 38 -25.62 -7.36 -6.08
N ALA A 39 -24.48 -7.04 -5.47
CA ALA A 39 -23.30 -6.56 -6.19
C ALA A 39 -22.78 -7.62 -7.20
N ILE A 40 -22.78 -8.90 -6.83
CA ILE A 40 -22.42 -10.00 -7.75
C ILE A 40 -23.44 -10.13 -8.89
N THR A 41 -24.74 -10.06 -8.58
CA THR A 41 -25.82 -10.15 -9.58
C THR A 41 -25.79 -8.99 -10.58
N GLU A 42 -25.50 -7.79 -10.11
CA GLU A 42 -25.31 -6.57 -10.92
C GLU A 42 -23.96 -6.54 -11.64
N LYS A 43 -23.06 -7.48 -11.35
CA LYS A 43 -21.64 -7.47 -11.80
C LYS A 43 -20.93 -6.17 -11.43
N ASN A 44 -21.30 -5.57 -10.30
CA ASN A 44 -20.77 -4.31 -9.81
C ASN A 44 -19.58 -4.57 -8.87
N ALA A 45 -18.38 -4.59 -9.44
CA ALA A 45 -17.15 -4.86 -8.70
C ALA A 45 -16.84 -3.76 -7.66
N ASP A 46 -17.16 -2.50 -7.94
CA ASP A 46 -16.90 -1.38 -7.04
C ASP A 46 -17.73 -1.51 -5.75
N LYS A 47 -19.04 -1.70 -5.89
CA LYS A 47 -19.92 -1.99 -4.74
C LYS A 47 -19.49 -3.25 -4.01
N LEU A 48 -19.08 -4.30 -4.74
CA LEU A 48 -18.61 -5.53 -4.09
C LEU A 48 -17.36 -5.26 -3.24
N ALA A 49 -16.41 -4.46 -3.74
CA ALA A 49 -15.21 -4.09 -3.00
C ALA A 49 -15.52 -3.31 -1.72
N GLU A 50 -16.49 -2.40 -1.74
CA GLU A 50 -16.96 -1.68 -0.55
C GLU A 50 -17.47 -2.62 0.56
N THR A 51 -18.08 -3.74 0.18
CA THR A 51 -18.58 -4.75 1.14
C THR A 51 -17.49 -5.68 1.69
N ILE A 52 -16.30 -5.70 1.08
CA ILE A 52 -15.16 -6.53 1.52
C ILE A 52 -14.28 -5.65 2.40
N ALA A 53 -14.79 -5.32 3.59
CA ALA A 53 -14.25 -4.30 4.50
C ALA A 53 -12.94 -4.69 5.24
N ASP A 54 -12.14 -5.63 4.73
CA ASP A 54 -10.90 -6.08 5.37
C ASP A 54 -9.67 -5.87 4.48
N LEU A 55 -9.70 -4.81 3.65
CA LEU A 55 -8.51 -4.33 2.97
C LEU A 55 -7.71 -3.47 3.95
N PRO A 56 -6.49 -3.89 4.35
CA PRO A 56 -5.65 -3.05 5.20
C PRO A 56 -5.42 -1.71 4.49
N LYS A 57 -5.73 -0.61 5.16
CA LYS A 57 -5.41 0.72 4.67
C LYS A 57 -3.89 0.83 4.61
N ILE A 58 -3.32 0.68 3.41
CA ILE A 58 -1.87 0.83 3.20
C ILE A 58 -1.56 2.32 3.37
N ILE A 59 -1.12 2.71 4.57
CA ILE A 59 -0.60 4.05 4.83
C ILE A 59 0.90 4.00 4.47
N SER A 60 1.24 4.44 3.27
CA SER A 60 2.63 4.62 2.86
C SER A 60 3.16 5.94 3.41
N TYR A 61 3.98 5.88 4.46
CA TYR A 61 4.80 7.02 4.87
C TYR A 61 6.05 7.05 3.97
N SER A 62 6.09 7.99 3.02
CA SER A 62 7.34 8.27 2.31
C SER A 62 8.28 8.96 3.30
N GLN A 63 9.40 8.32 3.64
CA GLN A 63 10.45 8.97 4.43
C GLN A 63 11.10 10.03 3.55
N VAL A 64 10.65 11.27 3.69
CA VAL A 64 11.37 12.42 3.12
C VAL A 64 12.50 12.71 4.10
N LEU A 65 13.71 12.24 3.79
CA LEU A 65 14.90 12.62 4.54
C LEU A 65 15.28 14.05 4.12
N PRO A 66 15.45 14.99 5.06
CA PRO A 66 16.04 16.28 4.74
C PRO A 66 17.44 16.06 4.18
N THR A 67 17.78 16.80 3.12
CA THR A 67 19.16 16.82 2.60
C THR A 67 20.01 17.68 3.52
N GLU A 68 21.27 17.29 3.73
CA GLU A 68 22.22 17.92 4.67
C GLU A 68 22.62 19.37 4.30
N ASP A 69 22.06 19.95 3.24
CA ASP A 69 22.46 21.26 2.69
C ASP A 69 21.81 22.48 3.38
N ASP A 70 20.95 22.27 4.39
CA ASP A 70 20.32 23.35 5.17
C ASP A 70 20.99 23.54 6.56
N GLN A 71 22.32 23.40 6.66
CA GLN A 71 23.06 23.85 7.85
C GLN A 71 23.59 25.27 7.64
N GLN A 72 22.99 26.22 8.39
CA GLN A 72 23.48 27.58 8.54
C GLN A 72 24.92 27.57 9.09
N GLU A 73 25.87 28.14 8.35
CA GLU A 73 27.19 28.50 8.89
C GLU A 73 27.05 29.80 9.70
N ASP A 74 27.15 29.64 11.03
CA ASP A 74 27.37 30.73 12.00
C ASP A 74 28.90 30.95 12.06
N ASP A 75 29.37 32.03 11.43
CA ASP A 75 30.79 32.28 11.20
C ASP A 75 31.43 32.91 12.46
N ASN A 76 32.23 32.09 13.16
CA ASN A 76 33.04 32.43 14.32
C ASN A 76 34.10 33.51 13.98
N GLN A 77 34.14 34.59 14.77
CA GLN A 77 35.35 35.40 14.95
C GLN A 77 35.96 35.11 16.32
N GLU A 78 37.11 34.42 16.33
CA GLU A 78 38.03 34.47 17.47
C GLU A 78 39.50 34.38 17.02
N SER A 79 40.35 34.89 17.90
CA SER A 79 41.59 35.63 17.67
C SER A 79 42.86 34.77 17.60
N ASP A 80 43.88 35.36 16.97
CA ASP A 80 45.32 35.32 17.29
C ASP A 80 46.24 34.12 16.93
N ASN A 81 47.25 34.52 16.14
CA ASN A 81 48.70 34.34 16.32
C ASN A 81 49.48 33.18 15.66
N GLU A 82 50.44 33.64 14.83
CA GLU A 82 51.84 33.21 14.68
C GLU A 82 52.13 31.72 14.33
N SER A 83 52.54 31.47 13.09
CA SER A 83 53.92 31.58 12.58
C SER A 83 54.79 30.33 12.83
N ILE A 84 55.21 29.75 11.70
CA ILE A 84 56.56 29.22 11.46
C ILE A 84 56.97 28.06 12.37
N ASN A 85 56.96 26.80 11.87
CA ASN A 85 57.98 25.75 12.16
C ASN A 85 57.57 24.34 11.68
N LYS A 86 57.19 24.16 10.41
CA LYS A 86 57.03 22.78 9.89
C LYS A 86 57.60 22.56 8.48
N LEU A 87 58.59 23.35 8.10
CA LEU A 87 59.22 23.32 6.78
C LEU A 87 60.60 22.62 6.73
N LEU A 88 61.09 21.95 7.79
CA LEU A 88 62.47 21.43 7.81
C LEU A 88 62.70 20.08 8.51
N ALA A 89 61.77 19.13 8.51
CA ALA A 89 62.07 17.81 9.08
C ALA A 89 61.19 16.66 8.56
N SER A 90 61.25 16.33 7.26
CA SER A 90 60.98 14.95 6.79
C SER A 90 61.28 14.80 5.30
N SER A 91 62.55 14.71 4.95
CA SER A 91 63.00 14.06 3.71
C SER A 91 64.34 13.40 4.02
N PHE A 92 64.25 12.16 4.53
CA PHE A 92 65.28 11.13 4.41
C PHE A 92 64.83 10.18 3.32
#